data_AF-A0A969GAV4-F1
#
_entry.id   AF-A0A969GAV4-F1
#
_cell.length_a   1.000
_cell.length_b   1.000
_cell.length_c   1.000
_cell.angle_alpha   90.00
_cell.angle_beta   90.00
_cell.angle_gamma   90.00
#
_symmetry.space_group_name_H-M   'P 1'
#
loop_
_entity.id
_entity.type
_entity.pdbx_description
1 polymer ?
#
loop_
_entity_poly.entity_id
_entity_poly.type
_entity_poly.pdbx_seq_one_letter_code
_entity_poly.pdbx_strand_id
1 'polypeptide(L)'
;ETGRQIIKQRELEKGNFKKQIFQENFHLLYAYIYFGSKDYNEALVWLNKLLDMPKTIVRQDLQSVARIINLIVHFEIGNNLLLESLLRSTYRYLRKQDRFYEFESRILKFIRKSKDMATKRELKAAFVELKLELEILSEKDSEKAIFRYFNFMAWLDSKINENDFAYEVQSHFG
;
A
#
# COMPACT_ATOMS: atom_id res chain seq x y z
N GLU A 1 3.06 14.82 -19.23
CA GLU A 1 4.09 15.55 -18.44
C GLU A 1 3.55 16.53 -17.39
N THR A 2 2.23 16.66 -17.20
CA THR A 2 1.62 17.72 -16.37
C THR A 2 1.45 17.37 -14.88
N GLY A 3 1.30 16.10 -14.50
CA GLY A 3 1.03 15.72 -13.09
C GLY A 3 2.23 15.80 -12.15
N ARG A 4 3.41 15.35 -12.59
CA ARG A 4 4.63 15.30 -11.75
C ARG A 4 5.17 16.68 -11.39
N GLN A 5 5.07 17.65 -12.30
CA GLN A 5 5.49 19.03 -12.05
C GLN A 5 4.57 19.71 -11.03
N ILE A 6 3.26 19.47 -11.11
CA ILE A 6 2.28 19.98 -10.15
C ILE A 6 2.53 19.41 -8.75
N ILE A 7 2.90 18.12 -8.63
CA ILE A 7 3.26 17.49 -7.36
C ILE A 7 4.47 18.20 -6.73
N LYS A 8 5.56 18.38 -7.49
CA LYS A 8 6.77 19.07 -7.01
C LYS A 8 6.50 20.51 -6.59
N GLN A 9 5.65 21.23 -7.33
CA GLN A 9 5.27 22.59 -6.98
C GLN A 9 4.47 22.65 -5.67
N ARG A 10 3.47 21.78 -5.51
CA ARG A 10 2.67 21.69 -4.27
C ARG A 10 3.48 21.21 -3.06
N GLU A 11 4.52 20.41 -3.27
CA GLU A 11 5.45 20.02 -2.20
C GLU A 11 6.22 21.22 -1.64
N LEU A 12 6.65 22.16 -2.49
CA LEU A 12 7.36 23.38 -2.08
C LEU A 12 6.45 24.34 -1.28
N GLU A 13 5.14 24.35 -1.57
CA GLU A 13 4.15 25.20 -0.90
C GLU A 13 3.76 24.71 0.51
N LYS A 14 4.10 23.46 0.88
CA LYS A 14 3.79 22.87 2.21
C LYS A 14 4.38 23.63 3.39
N GLY A 15 5.45 24.42 3.19
CA GLY A 15 6.13 25.17 4.24
C GLY A 15 5.21 26.10 5.05
N ASN A 16 4.05 26.48 4.51
CA ASN A 16 3.10 27.40 5.15
C ASN A 16 1.90 26.74 5.87
N PHE A 17 1.70 25.42 5.77
CA PHE A 17 0.56 24.76 6.44
C PHE A 17 0.94 24.19 7.81
N LYS A 18 0.72 24.99 8.87
CA LYS A 18 0.83 24.54 10.27
C LYS A 18 -0.41 23.72 10.70
N LYS A 19 -0.36 22.40 10.50
CA LYS A 19 -0.98 21.39 11.38
C LYS A 19 -0.45 19.99 11.02
N GLN A 20 0.20 19.32 11.97
CA GLN A 20 0.88 18.04 11.75
C GLN A 20 -0.03 16.91 11.25
N ILE A 21 -1.31 16.90 11.68
CA ILE A 21 -2.34 15.95 11.23
C ILE A 21 -2.64 16.09 9.72
N PHE A 22 -2.56 17.30 9.16
CA PHE A 22 -2.74 17.51 7.72
C PHE A 22 -1.56 16.99 6.92
N GLN A 23 -0.33 17.13 7.43
CA GLN A 23 0.90 16.75 6.73
C GLN A 23 1.02 15.24 6.54
N GLU A 24 0.47 14.43 7.45
CA GLU A 24 0.56 12.97 7.43
C GLU A 24 -0.22 12.31 6.28
N ASN A 25 -1.48 12.72 6.08
CA ASN A 25 -2.31 12.25 4.95
C ASN A 25 -1.69 12.59 3.60
N PHE A 26 -0.96 13.70 3.52
CA PHE A 26 -0.25 14.08 2.30
C PHE A 26 0.85 13.08 1.94
N HIS A 27 1.62 12.55 2.89
CA HIS A 27 2.68 11.57 2.58
C HIS A 27 2.10 10.32 1.93
N LEU A 28 0.98 9.83 2.47
CA LEU A 28 0.29 8.68 1.93
C LEU A 28 -0.30 8.95 0.53
N LEU A 29 -0.89 10.14 0.34
CA LEU A 29 -1.39 10.58 -0.96
C LEU A 29 -0.26 10.67 -2.00
N TYR A 30 0.89 11.24 -1.67
CA TYR A 30 2.02 11.29 -2.60
C TYR A 30 2.53 9.89 -2.91
N ALA A 31 2.67 9.02 -1.91
CA ALA A 31 3.05 7.62 -2.13
C ALA A 31 2.08 6.93 -3.10
N TYR A 32 0.76 7.14 -2.92
CA TYR A 32 -0.27 6.61 -3.82
C TYR A 32 -0.13 7.12 -5.26
N ILE A 33 0.10 8.44 -5.43
CA ILE A 33 0.25 9.04 -6.76
C ILE A 33 1.52 8.52 -7.45
N TYR A 34 2.65 8.49 -6.74
CA TYR A 34 3.91 7.98 -7.29
C TYR A 34 3.80 6.48 -7.63
N PHE A 35 3.15 5.68 -6.77
CA PHE A 35 2.83 4.27 -7.04
C PHE A 35 2.02 4.12 -8.34
N GLY A 36 0.96 4.91 -8.51
CA GLY A 36 0.15 4.84 -9.73
C GLY A 36 0.88 5.29 -10.99
N SER A 37 1.93 6.10 -10.86
CA SER A 37 2.83 6.46 -11.95
C SER A 37 4.01 5.49 -12.15
N LYS A 38 4.01 4.35 -11.43
CA LYS A 38 5.08 3.34 -11.38
C LYS A 38 6.44 3.87 -10.92
N ASP A 39 6.46 5.04 -10.28
CA ASP A 39 7.67 5.60 -9.68
C ASP A 39 7.79 5.09 -8.23
N TYR A 40 8.14 3.82 -8.12
CA TYR A 40 8.17 3.14 -6.82
C TYR A 40 9.25 3.69 -5.89
N ASN A 41 10.34 4.23 -6.42
CA ASN A 41 11.40 4.85 -5.62
C ASN A 41 10.88 6.09 -4.88
N GLU A 42 10.20 6.99 -5.59
CA GLU A 42 9.59 8.15 -4.94
C GLU A 42 8.46 7.73 -3.99
N ALA A 43 7.65 6.73 -4.36
CA ALA A 43 6.63 6.20 -3.45
C ALA A 43 7.24 5.73 -2.11
N LEU A 44 8.40 5.04 -2.15
CA LEU A 44 9.12 4.63 -0.96
C LEU A 44 9.67 5.80 -0.16
N VAL A 45 10.16 6.87 -0.80
CA VAL A 45 10.60 8.09 -0.10
C VAL A 45 9.46 8.65 0.77
N TRP A 46 8.25 8.74 0.21
CA TRP A 46 7.09 9.25 0.94
C TRP A 46 6.60 8.29 2.03
N LEU A 47 6.63 6.98 1.78
CA LEU A 47 6.29 5.98 2.79
C LEU A 47 7.28 5.97 3.95
N ASN A 48 8.58 6.10 3.68
CA ASN A 48 9.60 6.12 4.73
C ASN A 48 9.46 7.35 5.63
N LYS A 49 9.19 8.54 5.06
CA LYS A 49 8.86 9.74 5.85
C LYS A 49 7.70 9.50 6.81
N LEU A 50 6.70 8.73 6.40
CA LEU A 50 5.56 8.36 7.25
C LEU A 50 5.95 7.34 8.32
N LEU A 51 6.74 6.33 7.96
CA LEU A 51 7.21 5.29 8.86
C LEU A 51 8.16 5.81 9.96
N ASP A 52 8.92 6.87 9.65
CA ASP A 52 9.86 7.52 10.58
C ASP A 52 9.19 8.46 11.60
N MET A 53 7.88 8.72 11.46
CA MET A 53 7.17 9.62 12.38
C MET A 53 6.96 9.00 13.78
N PRO A 54 6.84 9.83 14.84
CA PRO A 54 6.59 9.35 16.20
C PRO A 54 5.29 8.53 16.29
N LYS A 55 5.33 7.38 16.98
CA LYS A 55 4.26 6.37 17.02
C LYS A 55 3.23 6.64 18.12
N THR A 56 2.45 7.72 18.01
CA THR A 56 1.29 7.97 18.90
C THR A 56 0.13 7.02 18.57
N ILE A 57 -0.86 6.87 19.46
CA ILE A 57 -1.99 5.94 19.29
C ILE A 57 -2.74 6.16 17.96
N VAL A 58 -3.12 7.42 17.65
CA VAL A 58 -3.77 7.76 16.37
C VAL A 58 -2.90 7.42 15.16
N ARG A 59 -1.57 7.49 15.33
CA ARG A 59 -0.61 7.18 14.26
C ARG A 59 -0.34 5.70 14.08
N GLN A 60 -0.77 4.84 15.02
CA GLN A 60 -0.55 3.40 14.88
C GLN A 60 -1.33 2.82 13.69
N ASP A 61 -2.54 3.33 13.38
CA ASP A 61 -3.35 2.89 12.23
C ASP A 61 -2.65 3.25 10.93
N LEU A 62 -2.26 4.52 10.83
CA LEU A 62 -1.55 5.04 9.67
C LEU A 62 -0.20 4.33 9.45
N GLN A 63 0.49 3.97 10.52
CA GLN A 63 1.71 3.15 10.47
C GLN A 63 1.45 1.73 9.97
N SER A 64 0.35 1.08 10.39
CA SER A 64 -0.04 -0.23 9.88
C SER A 64 -0.30 -0.18 8.37
N VAL A 65 -1.09 0.79 7.93
CA VAL A 65 -1.39 1.03 6.51
C VAL A 65 -0.12 1.30 5.71
N ALA A 66 0.75 2.20 6.19
CA ALA A 66 2.01 2.53 5.55
C ALA A 66 2.92 1.30 5.37
N ARG A 67 2.98 0.42 6.38
CA ARG A 67 3.78 -0.81 6.32
C ARG A 67 3.24 -1.81 5.30
N ILE A 68 1.92 -1.93 5.19
CA ILE A 68 1.28 -2.79 4.19
C ILE A 68 1.55 -2.27 2.78
N ILE A 69 1.36 -0.97 2.54
CA ILE A 69 1.62 -0.37 1.23
C ILE A 69 3.11 -0.46 0.89
N ASN A 70 4.00 -0.24 1.88
CA ASN A 70 5.45 -0.41 1.69
C ASN A 70 5.81 -1.84 1.26
N LEU A 71 5.19 -2.86 1.85
CA LEU A 71 5.35 -4.25 1.40
C LEU A 71 4.88 -4.45 -0.05
N ILE A 72 3.74 -3.87 -0.43
CA ILE A 72 3.22 -3.93 -1.79
C ILE A 72 4.20 -3.25 -2.76
N VAL A 73 4.70 -2.05 -2.44
CA VAL A 73 5.68 -1.35 -3.28
C VAL A 73 6.96 -2.17 -3.46
N HIS A 74 7.48 -2.80 -2.39
CA HIS A 74 8.64 -3.67 -2.52
C HIS A 74 8.36 -4.97 -3.28
N PHE A 75 7.14 -5.49 -3.19
CA PHE A 75 6.68 -6.60 -4.02
C PHE A 75 6.69 -6.20 -5.51
N GLU A 76 6.21 -5.00 -5.86
CA GLU A 76 6.26 -4.46 -7.23
C GLU A 76 7.69 -4.30 -7.77
N ILE A 77 8.63 -3.88 -6.91
CA ILE A 77 10.04 -3.72 -7.30
C ILE A 77 10.73 -5.07 -7.55
N GLY A 78 10.23 -6.17 -6.95
CA GLY A 78 10.82 -7.50 -7.08
C GLY A 78 12.08 -7.74 -6.21
N ASN A 79 12.34 -6.89 -5.20
CA ASN A 79 13.47 -7.09 -4.28
C ASN A 79 13.11 -8.10 -3.17
N ASN A 80 13.26 -9.39 -3.47
CA ASN A 80 12.82 -10.48 -2.61
C ASN A 80 13.51 -10.56 -1.23
N LEU A 81 14.81 -10.21 -1.16
CA LEU A 81 15.59 -10.22 0.08
C LEU A 81 15.07 -9.16 1.05
N LEU A 82 14.94 -7.92 0.57
CA LEU A 82 14.43 -6.82 1.39
C LEU A 82 12.97 -7.09 1.81
N LEU A 83 12.14 -7.58 0.87
CA LEU A 83 10.75 -7.93 1.12
C LEU A 83 10.59 -8.95 2.25
N GLU A 84 11.49 -9.95 2.37
CA GLU A 84 11.45 -10.91 3.47
C GLU A 84 11.71 -10.27 4.84
N SER A 85 12.73 -9.39 4.90
CA SER A 85 13.04 -8.68 6.14
C SER A 85 11.88 -7.78 6.58
N LEU A 86 11.26 -7.09 5.62
CA LEU A 86 10.10 -6.23 5.84
C LEU A 86 8.90 -7.04 6.30
N LEU A 87 8.58 -8.17 5.67
CA LEU A 87 7.47 -9.05 6.10
C LEU A 87 7.59 -9.43 7.57
N ARG A 88 8.77 -9.88 8.00
CA ARG A 88 9.03 -10.25 9.40
C ARG A 88 8.85 -9.06 10.35
N SER A 89 9.36 -7.90 9.96
CA SER A 89 9.27 -6.70 10.80
C SER A 89 7.82 -6.18 10.91
N THR A 90 7.08 -6.19 9.82
CA THR A 90 5.67 -5.76 9.75
C THR A 90 4.79 -6.69 10.55
N TYR A 91 4.95 -8.02 10.40
CA TYR A 91 4.22 -8.99 11.21
C TYR A 91 4.40 -8.76 12.73
N ARG A 92 5.66 -8.59 13.18
CA ARG A 92 5.95 -8.32 14.60
C ARG A 92 5.33 -7.00 15.08
N TYR A 93 5.37 -5.97 14.24
CA TYR A 93 4.78 -4.67 14.56
C TYR A 93 3.26 -4.80 14.76
N LEU A 94 2.55 -5.37 13.79
CA LEU A 94 1.08 -5.48 13.82
C LEU A 94 0.59 -6.33 15.00
N ARG A 95 1.26 -7.46 15.27
CA ARG A 95 1.01 -8.30 16.45
C ARG A 95 1.14 -7.55 17.76
N LYS A 96 2.12 -6.65 17.87
CA LYS A 96 2.36 -5.87 19.10
C LYS A 96 1.29 -4.81 19.35
N GLN A 97 0.67 -4.27 18.30
CA GLN A 97 -0.29 -3.17 18.42
C GLN A 97 -1.74 -3.64 18.63
N ASP A 98 -1.98 -4.95 18.78
CA ASP A 98 -3.33 -5.54 18.78
C ASP A 98 -4.19 -5.12 17.57
N ARG A 99 -3.52 -4.87 16.45
CA ARG A 99 -4.08 -4.38 15.19
C ARG A 99 -3.71 -5.33 14.05
N PHE A 100 -3.68 -6.61 14.37
CA PHE A 100 -3.47 -7.68 13.41
C PHE A 100 -4.84 -8.15 12.92
N TYR A 101 -5.48 -7.32 12.09
CA TYR A 101 -6.77 -7.64 11.53
C TYR A 101 -6.63 -8.72 10.45
N GLU A 102 -7.77 -9.19 9.93
CA GLU A 102 -7.76 -10.26 8.96
C GLU A 102 -7.13 -9.80 7.65
N PHE A 103 -7.34 -8.53 7.27
CA PHE A 103 -6.78 -7.94 6.05
C PHE A 103 -5.25 -8.05 6.01
N GLU A 104 -4.55 -7.56 7.04
CA GLU A 104 -3.08 -7.60 7.04
C GLU A 104 -2.57 -9.05 7.02
N SER A 105 -3.26 -9.95 7.71
CA SER A 105 -2.93 -11.38 7.68
C SER A 105 -3.02 -11.96 6.27
N ARG A 106 -4.07 -11.63 5.48
CA ARG A 106 -4.20 -12.08 4.08
C ARG A 106 -3.09 -11.53 3.20
N ILE A 107 -2.79 -10.24 3.30
CA ILE A 107 -1.69 -9.61 2.53
C ILE A 107 -0.35 -10.26 2.88
N LEU A 108 0.00 -10.40 4.16
CA LEU A 108 1.28 -11.01 4.56
C LEU A 108 1.38 -12.47 4.12
N LYS A 109 0.29 -13.23 4.21
CA LYS A 109 0.23 -14.62 3.75
C LYS A 109 0.43 -14.71 2.24
N PHE A 110 -0.24 -13.85 1.47
CA PHE A 110 -0.08 -13.77 0.03
C PHE A 110 1.37 -13.47 -0.36
N ILE A 111 1.95 -12.38 0.15
CA ILE A 111 3.32 -11.97 -0.21
C ILE A 111 4.35 -13.03 0.22
N ARG A 112 4.10 -13.74 1.32
CA ARG A 112 4.98 -14.84 1.74
C ARG A 112 4.92 -16.01 0.75
N LYS A 113 3.72 -16.42 0.33
CA LYS A 113 3.53 -17.54 -0.61
C LYS A 113 3.94 -17.21 -2.04
N SER A 114 3.80 -15.96 -2.48
CA SER A 114 4.07 -15.56 -3.86
C SER A 114 5.53 -15.75 -4.27
N LYS A 115 6.45 -15.79 -3.29
CA LYS A 115 7.88 -16.07 -3.49
C LYS A 115 8.17 -17.49 -3.99
N ASP A 116 7.31 -18.44 -3.62
CA ASP A 116 7.48 -19.85 -3.95
C ASP A 116 6.80 -20.22 -5.28
N MET A 117 6.12 -19.26 -5.93
CA MET A 117 5.38 -19.49 -7.17
C MET A 117 6.32 -19.41 -8.36
N ALA A 118 6.44 -20.51 -9.10
CA ALA A 118 7.40 -20.65 -10.19
C ALA A 118 6.88 -20.03 -11.51
N THR A 119 5.56 -19.93 -11.66
CA THR A 119 4.94 -19.50 -12.92
C THR A 119 4.04 -18.28 -12.77
N LYS A 120 3.92 -17.50 -13.85
CA LYS A 120 2.96 -16.39 -13.94
C LYS A 120 1.51 -16.84 -13.70
N ARG A 121 1.17 -18.07 -14.12
CA ARG A 121 -0.18 -18.64 -13.96
C ARG A 121 -0.52 -18.90 -12.49
N GLU A 122 0.41 -19.48 -11.73
CA GLU A 122 0.25 -19.70 -10.29
C GLU A 122 0.11 -18.37 -9.56
N LEU A 123 0.95 -17.39 -9.89
CA LEU A 123 0.89 -16.07 -9.29
C LEU A 123 -0.43 -15.35 -9.60
N LYS A 124 -0.91 -15.42 -10.85
CA LYS A 124 -2.22 -14.88 -11.25
C LYS A 124 -3.37 -15.55 -10.50
N ALA A 125 -3.34 -16.88 -10.33
CA ALA A 125 -4.34 -17.58 -9.53
C ALA A 125 -4.34 -17.13 -8.06
N ALA A 126 -3.16 -16.89 -7.48
CA ALA A 126 -3.05 -16.39 -6.12
C ALA A 126 -3.57 -14.94 -5.97
N PHE A 127 -3.41 -14.09 -6.98
CA PHE A 127 -4.03 -12.77 -6.99
C PHE A 127 -5.56 -12.85 -7.00
N VAL A 128 -6.12 -13.77 -7.80
CA VAL A 128 -7.58 -14.01 -7.84
C VAL A 128 -8.08 -14.50 -6.47
N GLU A 129 -7.38 -15.46 -5.85
CA GLU A 129 -7.72 -15.93 -4.49
C GLU A 129 -7.70 -14.78 -3.48
N LEU A 130 -6.63 -13.97 -3.48
CA LEU A 130 -6.53 -12.83 -2.59
C LEU A 130 -7.65 -11.81 -2.83
N LYS A 131 -8.01 -11.54 -4.10
CA LYS A 131 -9.10 -10.60 -4.43
C LYS A 131 -10.41 -11.04 -3.79
N LEU A 132 -10.79 -12.31 -3.95
CA LEU A 132 -12.00 -12.87 -3.34
C LEU A 132 -11.96 -12.77 -1.81
N GLU A 133 -10.81 -13.04 -1.18
CA GLU A 133 -10.66 -12.86 0.27
C GLU A 133 -10.85 -11.38 0.67
N LEU A 134 -10.26 -10.43 -0.06
CA LEU A 134 -10.35 -9.01 0.27
C LEU A 134 -11.75 -8.43 0.01
N GLU A 135 -12.49 -8.92 -0.99
CA GLU A 135 -13.88 -8.51 -1.26
C GLU A 135 -14.80 -8.86 -0.10
N ILE A 136 -14.62 -10.03 0.51
CA ILE A 136 -15.36 -10.40 1.72
C ILE A 136 -14.97 -9.49 2.89
N LEU A 137 -13.69 -9.12 3.00
CA LEU A 137 -13.21 -8.24 4.07
C LEU A 137 -13.65 -6.79 3.89
N SER A 138 -13.83 -6.28 2.67
CA SER A 138 -14.28 -4.90 2.46
C SER A 138 -15.66 -4.62 3.01
N GLU A 139 -16.50 -5.65 3.17
CA GLU A 139 -17.82 -5.53 3.79
C GLU A 139 -17.78 -5.45 5.32
N LYS A 140 -16.68 -5.87 5.95
CA LYS A 140 -16.53 -5.84 7.42
C LYS A 140 -16.22 -4.42 7.91
N ASP A 141 -17.03 -3.89 8.83
CA ASP A 141 -16.84 -2.54 9.38
C ASP A 141 -15.47 -2.31 10.03
N SER A 142 -14.91 -3.35 10.66
CA SER A 142 -13.57 -3.31 11.25
C SER A 142 -12.45 -3.12 10.22
N GLU A 143 -12.68 -3.52 8.97
CA GLU A 143 -11.68 -3.52 7.89
C GLU A 143 -11.86 -2.33 6.93
N LYS A 144 -13.06 -1.74 6.83
CA LYS A 144 -13.38 -0.64 5.90
C LYS A 144 -12.39 0.53 5.93
N ALA A 145 -11.70 0.75 7.05
CA ALA A 145 -10.73 1.83 7.17
C ALA A 145 -9.54 1.69 6.22
N ILE A 146 -9.00 0.49 6.02
CA ILE A 146 -7.79 0.30 5.20
C ILE A 146 -8.07 0.60 3.72
N PHE A 147 -9.24 0.19 3.23
CA PHE A 147 -9.67 0.38 1.85
C PHE A 147 -9.84 1.84 1.43
N ARG A 148 -9.94 2.78 2.38
CA ARG A 148 -9.99 4.23 2.08
C ARG A 148 -8.64 4.84 1.73
N TYR A 149 -7.55 4.15 2.06
CA TYR A 149 -6.20 4.68 1.93
C TYR A 149 -5.50 4.26 0.63
N PHE A 150 -5.93 3.14 0.06
CA PHE A 150 -5.33 2.58 -1.14
C PHE A 150 -6.37 1.71 -1.87
N ASN A 151 -6.43 1.82 -3.20
CA ASN A 151 -7.32 1.00 -4.01
C ASN A 151 -6.70 -0.40 -4.23
N PHE A 152 -6.83 -1.27 -3.22
CA PHE A 152 -6.29 -2.63 -3.27
C PHE A 152 -6.95 -3.48 -4.36
N MET A 153 -8.23 -3.25 -4.65
CA MET A 153 -8.93 -3.96 -5.72
C MET A 153 -8.35 -3.63 -7.09
N ALA A 154 -8.13 -2.35 -7.39
CA ALA A 154 -7.50 -1.93 -8.63
C ALA A 154 -6.05 -2.45 -8.75
N TRP A 155 -5.32 -2.55 -7.64
CA TRP A 155 -4.00 -3.19 -7.65
C TRP A 155 -4.10 -4.67 -8.04
N LEU A 156 -4.99 -5.43 -7.41
CA LEU A 156 -5.19 -6.85 -7.75
C LEU A 156 -5.67 -7.03 -9.19
N ASP A 157 -6.63 -6.23 -9.64
CA ASP A 157 -7.14 -6.25 -11.02
C ASP A 157 -6.04 -5.92 -12.02
N SER A 158 -5.15 -4.97 -11.72
CA SER A 158 -4.01 -4.66 -12.60
C SER A 158 -3.10 -5.88 -12.80
N LYS A 159 -2.97 -6.73 -11.79
CA LYS A 159 -2.16 -7.96 -11.86
C LYS A 159 -2.90 -9.11 -12.53
N ILE A 160 -4.21 -9.22 -12.32
CA ILE A 160 -5.03 -10.26 -12.92
C ILE A 160 -5.22 -9.98 -14.41
N ASN A 161 -5.50 -8.74 -14.78
CA ASN A 161 -5.81 -8.34 -16.15
C ASN A 161 -4.58 -7.93 -16.96
N GLU A 162 -3.41 -7.81 -16.32
CA GLU A 162 -2.17 -7.34 -16.93
C GLU A 162 -2.28 -5.90 -17.48
N ASN A 163 -3.09 -5.09 -16.79
CA ASN A 163 -3.31 -3.68 -17.10
C ASN A 163 -2.51 -2.75 -16.19
N ASP A 164 -2.51 -1.46 -16.50
CA ASP A 164 -1.95 -0.45 -15.61
C ASP A 164 -2.85 -0.21 -14.39
N PHE A 165 -2.24 -0.09 -13.21
CA PHE A 165 -2.96 0.27 -11.99
C PHE A 165 -3.80 1.54 -12.17
N ALA A 166 -3.24 2.57 -12.80
CA ALA A 166 -3.95 3.83 -13.04
C ALA A 166 -5.19 3.65 -13.93
N TYR A 167 -5.15 2.70 -14.87
CA TYR A 167 -6.30 2.35 -15.70
C TYR A 167 -7.38 1.66 -14.86
N GLU A 168 -7.03 0.65 -14.08
CA GLU A 168 -7.98 -0.08 -13.23
C GLU A 168 -8.62 0.81 -12.16
N VAL A 169 -7.86 1.77 -11.61
CA VAL A 169 -8.40 2.79 -10.71
C VAL A 169 -9.51 3.59 -11.40
N GLN A 170 -9.31 4.02 -12.66
CA GLN A 170 -10.33 4.76 -13.41
C GLN A 170 -11.57 3.91 -13.69
N SER A 171 -11.37 2.64 -14.05
CA SER A 171 -12.47 1.70 -14.33
C SER A 171 -13.36 1.42 -13.11
N HIS A 172 -12.83 1.52 -11.90
CA HIS A 172 -13.63 1.35 -10.67
C HIS A 172 -14.48 2.56 -10.30
N PHE A 173 -14.21 3.73 -10.88
CA PHE A 173 -14.98 4.97 -10.67
C PHE A 173 -15.88 5.35 -11.86
N GLY A 174 -15.87 4.54 -12.92
CA GLY A 174 -16.66 4.72 -14.15
C GLY A 174 -18.06 4.15 -14.08
#